data_AF-A0A0S8JSM4-F1
#
_entry.id   AF-A0A0S8JSM4-F1
#
_cell.length_a   1.000
_cell.length_b   1.000
_cell.length_c   1.000
_cell.angle_alpha   90.00
_cell.angle_beta   90.00
_cell.angle_gamma   90.00
#
_symmetry.space_group_name_H-M   'P 1'
#
loop_
_entity.id
_entity.type
_entity.pdbx_description
1 polymer ?
#
loop_
_entity_poly.entity_id
_entity_poly.type
_entity_poly.pdbx_seq_one_letter_code
_entity_poly.pdbx_strand_id
1 'polypeptide(L)'
;MQNILGSRIAESRERLGMTQDQFGARYGVSGPAIFKFERGYVKPSLDLWLKMARDCDILEKKAVLLWVKAKLPQEYQSFIDLSAAAVAEPEAVYAKEARANYARIVDPREMRQRLSSDATLPEGMKAMFTDDEFWALYRPTGQEIQLLVEKFGNYAEAKEGLFRDAIRLVREFIRSEY
;
A
#
# COMPACT_ATOMS: atom_id res chain seq x y z
N MET A 1 11.83 17.53 5.87
CA MET A 1 11.41 16.21 5.35
C MET A 1 11.11 15.31 6.55
N GLN A 2 9.91 14.76 6.66
CA GLN A 2 9.50 14.03 7.88
C GLN A 2 10.23 12.68 7.96
N ASN A 3 11.12 12.55 8.94
CA ASN A 3 11.73 11.27 9.31
C ASN A 3 10.69 10.42 10.05
N ILE A 4 9.87 9.69 9.30
CA ILE A 4 8.77 8.88 9.88
C ILE A 4 9.32 7.91 10.94
N LEU A 5 10.46 7.27 10.69
CA LEU A 5 11.05 6.30 11.61
C LEU A 5 11.48 6.97 12.93
N GLY A 6 12.18 8.10 12.86
CA GLY A 6 12.55 8.84 14.06
C GLY A 6 11.37 9.48 14.79
N SER A 7 10.34 9.94 14.08
CA SER A 7 9.10 10.41 14.69
C SER A 7 8.42 9.32 15.52
N ARG A 8 8.36 8.08 14.99
CA ARG A 8 7.83 6.93 15.74
C ARG A 8 8.64 6.59 16.98
N ILE A 9 9.97 6.67 16.88
CA ILE A 9 10.87 6.47 18.03
C ILE A 9 10.58 7.54 19.10
N ALA A 10 10.50 8.81 18.71
CA ALA A 10 10.23 9.92 19.62
C ALA A 10 8.86 9.79 20.28
N GLU A 11 7.80 9.54 19.51
CA GLU A 11 6.43 9.30 19.99
C GLU A 11 6.41 8.17 21.03
N SER A 12 7.09 7.05 20.76
CA SER A 12 7.10 5.93 21.69
C SER A 12 7.91 6.23 22.95
N ARG A 13 9.04 6.94 22.83
CA ARG A 13 9.82 7.37 23.99
C ARG A 13 9.01 8.31 24.88
N GLU A 14 8.31 9.27 24.29
CA GLU A 14 7.48 10.25 25.00
C GLU A 14 6.28 9.59 25.68
N ARG A 15 5.61 8.66 24.99
CA ARG A 15 4.52 7.86 25.56
C ARG A 15 4.96 7.04 26.77
N LEU A 16 6.21 6.57 26.78
CA LEU A 16 6.80 5.83 27.89
C LEU A 16 7.38 6.75 28.99
N GLY A 17 7.33 8.08 28.82
CA GLY A 17 7.86 9.04 29.78
C GLY A 17 9.38 8.95 29.96
N MET A 18 10.12 8.47 28.96
CA MET A 18 11.57 8.21 29.07
C MET A 18 12.41 9.36 28.48
N THR A 19 13.57 9.60 29.07
CA THR A 19 14.63 10.41 28.43
C THR A 19 15.30 9.61 27.31
N GLN A 20 16.05 10.29 26.43
CA GLN A 20 16.80 9.61 25.36
C GLN A 20 17.83 8.63 25.91
N ASP A 21 18.47 8.94 27.05
CA ASP A 21 19.42 8.04 27.70
C ASP A 21 18.73 6.79 28.29
N GLN A 22 17.59 6.97 28.96
CA GLN A 22 16.80 5.85 29.51
C GLN A 22 16.28 4.94 28.40
N PHE A 23 15.75 5.53 27.33
CA PHE A 23 15.27 4.79 26.18
C PHE A 23 16.41 4.08 25.45
N GLY A 24 17.56 4.74 25.29
CA GLY A 24 18.75 4.12 24.71
C GLY A 24 19.25 2.92 25.51
N ALA A 25 19.37 3.08 26.83
CA ALA A 25 19.81 2.02 27.74
C ALA A 25 18.95 0.75 27.61
N ARG A 26 17.63 0.90 27.44
CA ARG A 26 16.69 -0.22 27.22
C ARG A 26 17.06 -1.08 26.01
N TYR A 27 17.60 -0.50 24.95
CA TYR A 27 17.97 -1.23 23.72
C TYR A 27 19.49 -1.38 23.54
N GLY A 28 20.28 -1.09 24.57
CA GLY A 28 21.74 -1.21 24.52
C GLY A 28 22.41 -0.18 23.61
N VAL A 29 21.83 1.01 23.46
CA VAL A 29 22.40 2.12 22.68
C VAL A 29 22.52 3.38 23.53
N SER A 30 23.39 4.30 23.14
CA SER A 30 23.56 5.56 23.87
C SER A 30 22.43 6.55 23.58
N GLY A 31 22.10 7.45 24.51
CA GLY A 31 21.11 8.51 24.27
C GLY A 31 21.45 9.40 23.07
N PRO A 32 22.71 9.78 22.81
CA PRO A 32 23.10 10.45 21.58
C PRO A 32 22.78 9.66 20.30
N ALA A 33 22.78 8.32 20.35
CA ALA A 33 22.34 7.51 19.21
C ALA A 33 20.82 7.64 19.00
N ILE A 34 20.02 7.61 20.08
CA ILE A 34 18.57 7.86 20.01
C ILE A 34 18.29 9.24 19.42
N PHE A 35 18.98 10.29 19.86
CA PHE A 35 18.86 11.63 19.27
C PHE A 35 19.10 11.61 17.75
N LYS A 36 20.17 10.94 17.30
CA LYS A 36 20.48 10.83 15.86
C LYS A 36 19.40 10.06 15.09
N PHE A 37 18.79 9.05 15.70
CA PHE A 37 17.68 8.31 15.11
C PHE A 37 16.42 9.18 14.98
N GLU A 38 16.05 9.88 16.05
CA GLU A 38 14.88 10.78 16.09
C GLU A 38 15.01 11.90 15.06
N ARG A 39 16.20 12.50 14.95
CA ARG A 39 16.51 13.55 13.95
C ARG A 39 16.69 13.03 12.53
N GLY A 40 16.87 11.72 12.34
CA GLY A 40 17.03 11.09 11.03
C GLY A 40 18.42 11.20 10.45
N TYR A 41 19.40 11.62 11.26
CA TYR A 41 20.81 11.66 10.86
C TYR A 41 21.38 10.27 10.64
N VAL A 42 20.92 9.30 11.44
CA VAL A 42 21.33 7.90 11.34
C VAL A 42 20.09 7.03 11.38
N LYS A 43 20.08 5.94 10.62
CA LYS A 43 19.02 4.92 10.66
C LYS A 43 19.51 3.75 11.53
N PRO A 44 18.72 3.26 12.49
CA PRO A 44 19.08 2.06 13.23
C PRO A 44 19.23 0.86 12.29
N SER A 45 19.95 -0.18 12.74
CA SER A 45 19.93 -1.48 12.05
C SER A 45 18.50 -2.04 12.03
N LEU A 46 18.22 -2.95 11.09
CA LEU A 46 16.91 -3.57 11.00
C LEU A 46 16.57 -4.29 12.31
N ASP A 47 17.50 -5.08 12.85
CA ASP A 47 17.30 -5.81 14.12
C ASP A 47 16.97 -4.90 15.30
N LEU A 48 17.69 -3.77 15.42
CA LEU A 48 17.44 -2.79 16.48
C LEU A 48 16.07 -2.13 16.29
N TRP A 49 15.74 -1.76 15.05
CA TRP A 49 14.44 -1.19 14.73
C TRP A 49 13.29 -2.16 15.01
N LEU A 50 13.41 -3.44 14.67
CA LEU A 50 12.37 -4.43 14.95
C LEU A 50 12.13 -4.61 16.46
N LYS A 51 13.21 -4.56 17.28
CA LYS A 51 13.08 -4.57 18.74
C LYS A 51 12.31 -3.35 19.24
N MET A 52 12.67 -2.15 18.77
CA MET A 52 11.97 -0.91 19.14
C MET A 52 10.52 -0.91 18.66
N ALA A 53 10.27 -1.37 17.43
CA ALA A 53 8.96 -1.36 16.79
C ALA A 53 7.93 -2.23 17.54
N ARG A 54 8.37 -3.36 18.13
CA ARG A 54 7.53 -4.19 19.00
C ARG A 54 7.02 -3.41 20.21
N ASP A 55 7.89 -2.62 20.85
CA ASP A 55 7.51 -1.77 21.99
C ASP A 55 6.67 -0.55 21.56
N CYS A 56 6.73 -0.18 20.27
CA CYS A 56 5.94 0.89 19.66
C CYS A 56 4.56 0.42 19.17
N ASP A 57 4.17 -0.84 19.40
CA ASP A 57 2.94 -1.45 18.87
C ASP A 57 2.84 -1.37 17.33
N ILE A 58 3.99 -1.55 16.66
CA ILE A 58 4.09 -1.60 15.21
C ILE A 58 4.25 -3.05 14.79
N LEU A 59 3.31 -3.53 13.97
CA LEU A 59 3.41 -4.85 13.34
C LEU A 59 4.74 -5.04 12.60
N GLU A 60 5.33 -6.22 12.73
CA GLU A 60 6.66 -6.52 12.18
C GLU A 60 6.74 -6.23 10.67
N LYS A 61 5.73 -6.64 9.90
CA LYS A 61 5.64 -6.34 8.45
C LYS A 61 5.68 -4.84 8.15
N LYS A 62 4.92 -4.05 8.90
CA LYS A 62 4.88 -2.58 8.77
C LYS A 62 6.22 -1.96 9.18
N ALA A 63 6.86 -2.50 10.22
CA ALA A 63 8.19 -2.08 10.66
C ALA A 63 9.24 -2.31 9.57
N VAL A 64 9.25 -3.48 8.92
CA VAL A 64 10.15 -3.78 7.80
C VAL A 64 9.94 -2.79 6.65
N LEU A 65 8.69 -2.55 6.25
CA LEU A 65 8.38 -1.64 5.14
C LEU A 65 8.76 -0.18 5.45
N LEU A 66 8.55 0.27 6.69
CA LEU A 66 9.02 1.58 7.15
C LEU A 66 10.54 1.70 7.07
N TRP A 67 11.27 0.66 7.48
CA TRP A 67 12.73 0.65 7.44
C TRP A 67 13.27 0.66 6.01
N VAL A 68 12.68 -0.16 5.13
CA VAL A 68 13.03 -0.20 3.69
C VAL A 68 12.77 1.16 3.05
N LYS A 69 11.56 1.72 3.22
CA LYS A 69 11.21 3.06 2.70
C LYS A 69 12.19 4.12 3.18
N ALA A 70 12.58 4.07 4.45
CA ALA A 70 13.55 5.01 5.01
C ALA A 70 14.94 4.88 4.37
N LYS A 71 15.38 3.68 3.97
CA LYS A 71 16.70 3.43 3.35
C LYS A 71 16.75 3.78 1.86
N LEU A 72 15.61 3.81 1.17
CA LEU A 72 15.55 4.12 -0.26
C LEU A 72 15.93 5.59 -0.56
N PRO A 73 16.63 5.84 -1.68
CA PRO A 73 16.74 7.18 -2.27
C PRO A 73 15.36 7.82 -2.46
N GLN A 74 15.31 9.15 -2.38
CA GLN A 74 14.05 9.90 -2.33
C GLN A 74 13.13 9.59 -3.52
N GLU A 75 13.69 9.47 -4.72
CA GLU A 75 12.98 9.16 -5.96
C GLU A 75 12.23 7.81 -5.93
N TYR A 76 12.66 6.86 -5.10
CA TYR A 76 12.05 5.52 -4.99
C TYR A 76 11.12 5.38 -3.78
N GLN A 77 11.05 6.36 -2.88
CA GLN A 77 10.25 6.24 -1.66
C GLN A 77 8.74 6.16 -1.97
N SER A 78 8.28 6.75 -3.07
CA SER A 78 6.88 6.69 -3.52
C SER A 78 6.45 5.28 -3.95
N PHE A 79 7.39 4.40 -4.32
CA PHE A 79 7.08 3.02 -4.74
C PHE A 79 6.63 2.13 -3.59
N ILE A 80 6.94 2.52 -2.34
CA ILE A 80 6.46 1.81 -1.15
C ILE A 80 5.20 2.49 -0.62
N ASP A 81 4.06 1.89 -0.91
CA ASP A 81 2.78 2.25 -0.32
C ASP A 81 2.62 1.58 1.06
N LEU A 82 2.66 2.39 2.11
CA LEU A 82 2.49 1.94 3.49
C LEU A 82 1.01 1.81 3.90
N SER A 83 0.07 2.24 3.07
CA SER A 83 -1.38 2.08 3.33
C SER A 83 -1.80 0.61 3.24
N ALA A 84 -1.21 -0.16 2.32
CA ALA A 84 -1.42 -1.60 2.19
C ALA A 84 -0.80 -2.42 3.33
N ALA A 85 0.26 -1.89 3.97
CA ALA A 85 0.97 -2.56 5.07
C ALA A 85 0.22 -2.51 6.40
N ALA A 86 -0.74 -1.60 6.56
CA ALA A 86 -1.61 -1.55 7.72
C ALA A 86 -2.66 -2.68 7.74
N VAL A 87 -2.84 -3.41 6.62
CA VAL A 87 -3.93 -4.38 6.42
C VAL A 87 -3.49 -5.83 6.66
N ALA A 88 -2.62 -6.06 7.64
CA ALA A 88 -2.20 -7.42 8.00
C ALA A 88 -2.32 -7.66 9.51
N GLU A 89 -3.53 -7.48 10.03
CA GLU A 89 -3.98 -8.13 11.25
C GLU A 89 -4.63 -9.48 10.87
N PRO A 90 -4.35 -10.59 11.58
CA PRO A 90 -5.29 -11.69 11.66
C PRO A 90 -6.37 -11.29 12.67
N GLU A 91 -7.63 -11.35 12.24
CA GLU A 91 -8.86 -11.08 13.02
C GLU A 91 -9.37 -9.63 13.05
N ALA A 92 -9.95 -9.19 11.93
CA ALA A 92 -11.36 -8.78 11.92
C ALA A 92 -11.87 -8.70 10.48
N VAL A 93 -12.79 -9.60 10.16
CA VAL A 93 -13.86 -9.37 9.19
C VAL A 93 -14.45 -7.98 9.49
N TYR A 94 -14.75 -7.17 8.46
CA TYR A 94 -15.20 -5.75 8.50
C TYR A 94 -14.04 -4.74 8.69
N ALA A 95 -13.38 -4.22 7.65
CA ALA A 95 -13.98 -3.43 6.58
C ALA A 95 -13.27 -3.66 5.24
N LYS A 96 -13.77 -4.65 4.48
CA LYS A 96 -14.07 -4.35 3.08
C LYS A 96 -15.11 -3.24 3.13
N GLU A 97 -14.70 -1.97 3.04
CA GLU A 97 -15.56 -1.05 2.31
C GLU A 97 -15.88 -1.76 1.00
N ALA A 98 -17.16 -1.87 0.69
CA ALA A 98 -17.73 -2.74 -0.31
C ALA A 98 -17.18 -2.42 -1.72
N ARG A 99 -15.92 -2.77 -2.00
CA ARG A 99 -15.39 -2.82 -3.36
C ARG A 99 -16.29 -3.81 -4.08
N ALA A 100 -17.02 -3.29 -5.06
CA ALA A 100 -17.99 -4.07 -5.80
C ALA A 100 -17.29 -5.33 -6.33
N ASN A 101 -17.93 -6.48 -6.12
CA ASN A 101 -17.40 -7.74 -6.65
C ASN A 101 -17.85 -7.87 -8.10
N TYR A 102 -16.97 -7.48 -9.01
CA TYR A 102 -17.18 -7.52 -10.44
C TYR A 102 -17.12 -8.95 -11.00
N ALA A 103 -16.44 -9.88 -10.32
CA ALA A 103 -16.20 -11.25 -10.81
C ALA A 103 -17.48 -12.05 -11.11
N ARG A 104 -18.61 -11.68 -10.48
CA ARG A 104 -19.90 -12.38 -10.61
C ARG A 104 -20.83 -11.77 -11.65
N ILE A 105 -20.50 -10.61 -12.18
CA ILE A 105 -21.35 -9.92 -13.14
C ILE A 105 -21.05 -10.47 -14.53
N VAL A 106 -22.09 -10.98 -15.19
CA VAL A 106 -21.99 -11.58 -16.53
C VAL A 106 -22.49 -10.61 -17.60
N ASP A 107 -23.51 -9.79 -17.29
CA ASP A 107 -24.07 -8.83 -18.24
C ASP A 107 -23.14 -7.60 -18.40
N PRO A 108 -22.64 -7.34 -19.62
CA PRO A 108 -21.81 -6.17 -19.90
C PRO A 108 -22.49 -4.83 -19.59
N ARG A 109 -23.82 -4.75 -19.70
CA ARG A 109 -24.56 -3.51 -19.41
C ARG A 109 -24.59 -3.21 -17.92
N GLU A 110 -24.93 -4.21 -17.11
CA GLU A 110 -24.87 -4.11 -15.65
C GLU A 110 -23.45 -3.77 -15.20
N MET A 111 -22.45 -4.42 -15.80
CA MET A 111 -21.05 -4.19 -15.49
C MET A 111 -20.62 -2.74 -15.76
N ARG A 112 -20.93 -2.19 -16.93
CA ARG A 112 -20.65 -0.79 -17.27
C ARG A 112 -21.32 0.18 -16.27
N GLN A 113 -22.57 -0.07 -15.92
CA GLN A 113 -23.30 0.76 -14.97
C GLN A 113 -22.63 0.76 -13.59
N ARG A 114 -22.22 -0.41 -13.10
CA ARG A 114 -21.54 -0.55 -11.81
C ARG A 114 -20.19 0.16 -11.81
N LEU A 115 -19.38 -0.03 -12.84
CA LEU A 115 -18.07 0.61 -12.98
C LEU A 115 -18.17 2.13 -13.08
N SER A 116 -19.15 2.65 -13.81
CA SER A 116 -19.39 4.09 -13.89
C SER A 116 -19.84 4.72 -12.57
N SER A 117 -20.49 3.93 -11.70
CA SER A 117 -21.00 4.40 -10.41
C SER A 117 -19.99 4.19 -9.26
N ASP A 118 -18.86 3.53 -9.52
CA ASP A 118 -17.85 3.25 -8.50
C ASP A 118 -16.92 4.46 -8.32
N ALA A 119 -17.15 5.19 -7.22
CA ALA A 119 -16.37 6.36 -6.86
C ALA A 119 -14.89 6.03 -6.55
N THR A 120 -14.58 4.76 -6.25
CA THR A 120 -13.22 4.34 -5.86
C THR A 120 -12.27 4.14 -7.03
N LEU A 121 -12.78 4.13 -8.27
CA LEU A 121 -11.97 3.89 -9.46
C LEU A 121 -11.22 5.15 -9.92
N PRO A 122 -9.97 5.01 -10.40
CA PRO A 122 -9.22 6.09 -11.05
C PRO A 122 -9.96 6.64 -12.28
N GLU A 123 -9.82 7.94 -12.53
CA GLU A 123 -10.44 8.60 -13.70
C GLU A 123 -9.99 7.98 -15.03
N GLY A 124 -8.70 7.62 -15.16
CA GLY A 124 -8.21 6.94 -16.36
C GLY A 124 -8.84 5.56 -16.59
N MET A 125 -9.24 4.87 -15.51
CA MET A 125 -9.91 3.57 -15.59
C MET A 125 -11.40 3.74 -15.92
N LYS A 126 -12.07 4.74 -15.33
CA LYS A 126 -13.46 5.10 -15.70
C LYS A 126 -13.57 5.51 -17.16
N ALA A 127 -12.62 6.32 -17.65
CA ALA A 127 -12.55 6.71 -19.06
C ALA A 127 -12.48 5.48 -19.98
N MET A 128 -11.60 4.52 -19.66
CA MET A 128 -11.48 3.25 -20.39
C MET A 128 -12.80 2.47 -20.42
N PHE A 129 -13.51 2.39 -19.29
CA PHE A 129 -14.77 1.65 -19.20
C PHE A 129 -15.95 2.36 -19.87
N THR A 130 -15.83 3.65 -20.18
CA THR A 130 -16.85 4.40 -20.92
C THR A 130 -16.63 4.28 -22.44
N ASP A 131 -15.44 3.89 -22.89
CA ASP A 131 -15.12 3.71 -24.31
C ASP A 131 -15.78 2.47 -24.91
N ASP A 132 -16.63 2.66 -25.91
CA ASP A 132 -17.28 1.57 -26.64
C ASP A 132 -16.31 0.69 -27.43
N GLU A 133 -15.21 1.25 -27.95
CA GLU A 133 -14.20 0.50 -28.70
C GLU A 133 -13.51 -0.54 -27.80
N PHE A 134 -13.19 -0.17 -26.55
CA PHE A 134 -12.68 -1.08 -25.55
C PHE A 134 -13.56 -2.31 -25.37
N TRP A 135 -14.86 -2.13 -25.16
CA TRP A 135 -15.78 -3.25 -24.96
C TRP A 135 -16.00 -4.08 -26.22
N ALA A 136 -16.00 -3.45 -27.39
CA ALA A 136 -16.13 -4.14 -28.66
C ALA A 136 -14.92 -5.05 -28.93
N LEU A 137 -13.71 -4.56 -28.64
CA LEU A 137 -12.45 -5.24 -28.91
C LEU A 137 -12.08 -6.26 -27.83
N TYR A 138 -12.11 -5.87 -26.56
CA TYR A 138 -11.60 -6.70 -25.46
C TYR A 138 -12.63 -7.66 -24.92
N ARG A 139 -13.92 -7.28 -24.89
CA ARG A 139 -15.01 -8.06 -24.28
C ARG A 139 -14.60 -8.68 -22.94
N PRO A 140 -14.16 -7.86 -21.97
CA PRO A 140 -13.61 -8.37 -20.74
C PRO A 140 -14.67 -9.09 -19.91
N THR A 141 -14.26 -10.15 -19.22
CA THR A 141 -15.11 -10.85 -18.25
C THR A 141 -15.12 -10.10 -16.92
N GLY A 142 -16.13 -10.38 -16.08
CA GLY A 142 -16.17 -9.85 -14.72
C GLY A 142 -14.93 -10.23 -13.90
N GLN A 143 -14.35 -11.41 -14.11
CA GLN A 143 -13.13 -11.86 -13.43
C GLN A 143 -11.91 -11.04 -13.85
N GLU A 144 -11.76 -10.79 -15.15
CA GLU A 144 -10.67 -9.94 -15.68
C GLU A 144 -10.78 -8.51 -15.13
N ILE A 145 -12.00 -7.96 -15.06
CA ILE A 145 -12.26 -6.64 -14.49
C ILE A 145 -11.97 -6.61 -12.99
N GLN A 146 -12.39 -7.63 -12.24
CA GLN A 146 -12.08 -7.74 -10.82
C GLN A 146 -10.57 -7.72 -10.59
N LEU A 147 -9.83 -8.53 -11.34
CA LEU A 147 -8.37 -8.60 -11.19
C LEU A 147 -7.68 -7.30 -11.60
N LEU A 148 -8.16 -6.66 -12.67
CA LEU A 148 -7.67 -5.34 -13.09
C LEU A 148 -7.86 -4.30 -11.98
N VAL A 149 -9.05 -4.21 -11.39
CA VAL A 149 -9.35 -3.26 -10.31
C VAL A 149 -8.54 -3.58 -9.06
N GLU A 150 -8.41 -4.86 -8.69
CA GLU A 150 -7.66 -5.27 -7.49
C GLU A 150 -6.16 -4.95 -7.59
N LYS A 151 -5.56 -5.18 -8.77
CA LYS A 151 -4.11 -5.02 -8.96
C LYS A 151 -3.71 -3.61 -9.37
N PHE A 152 -4.57 -2.91 -10.12
CA PHE A 152 -4.24 -1.64 -10.74
C PHE A 152 -5.16 -0.47 -10.32
N GLY A 153 -6.18 -0.71 -9.51
CA GLY A 153 -7.14 0.33 -9.09
C GLY A 153 -6.56 1.43 -8.20
N ASN A 154 -5.38 1.25 -7.61
CA ASN A 154 -4.74 2.27 -6.76
C ASN A 154 -3.89 3.29 -7.54
N TYR A 155 -3.71 3.12 -8.86
CA TYR A 155 -2.89 4.02 -9.68
C TYR A 155 -3.70 5.21 -10.21
N ALA A 156 -4.01 6.16 -9.31
CA ALA A 156 -4.91 7.29 -9.60
C ALA A 156 -4.48 8.18 -10.79
N GLU A 157 -3.18 8.38 -10.98
CA GLU A 157 -2.62 9.26 -12.04
C GLU A 157 -2.39 8.54 -13.38
N ALA A 158 -2.64 7.22 -13.45
CA ALA A 158 -2.38 6.46 -14.67
C ALA A 158 -3.37 6.85 -15.78
N LYS A 159 -2.84 6.98 -16.99
CA LYS A 159 -3.64 7.24 -18.19
C LYS A 159 -4.36 5.97 -18.65
N GLU A 160 -5.48 6.16 -19.34
CA GLU A 160 -6.32 5.11 -19.91
C GLU A 160 -5.53 4.03 -20.68
N GLY A 161 -4.56 4.43 -21.51
CA GLY A 161 -3.74 3.51 -22.30
C GLY A 161 -2.99 2.47 -21.45
N LEU A 162 -2.53 2.85 -20.25
CA LEU A 162 -1.86 1.91 -19.35
C LEU A 162 -2.82 0.87 -18.78
N PHE A 163 -4.08 1.23 -18.54
CA PHE A 163 -5.10 0.27 -18.12
C PHE A 163 -5.51 -0.69 -19.25
N ARG A 164 -5.48 -0.23 -20.51
CA ARG A 164 -5.66 -1.10 -21.69
C ARG A 164 -4.54 -2.14 -21.80
N ASP A 165 -3.30 -1.74 -21.52
CA ASP A 165 -2.19 -2.68 -21.49
C ASP A 165 -2.28 -3.62 -20.28
N ALA A 166 -2.72 -3.11 -19.12
CA ALA A 166 -2.92 -3.93 -17.93
C ALA A 166 -3.99 -5.02 -18.13
N ILE A 167 -5.11 -4.74 -18.84
CA ILE A 167 -6.11 -5.77 -19.11
C ILE A 167 -5.56 -6.89 -20.02
N ARG A 168 -4.65 -6.57 -20.95
CA ARG A 168 -3.96 -7.57 -21.78
C ARG A 168 -3.11 -8.48 -20.90
N LEU A 169 -2.36 -7.88 -19.98
CA LEU A 169 -1.52 -8.63 -19.03
C LEU A 169 -2.37 -9.54 -18.14
N VAL A 170 -3.47 -9.03 -17.59
CA VAL A 170 -4.44 -9.80 -16.79
C VAL A 170 -4.95 -11.01 -17.56
N ARG A 171 -5.31 -10.84 -18.83
CA ARG A 171 -5.80 -11.91 -19.70
C ARG A 171 -4.74 -13.00 -19.94
N GLU A 172 -3.50 -12.61 -20.22
CA GLU A 172 -2.40 -13.55 -20.38
C GLU A 172 -2.14 -14.36 -19.09
N PHE A 173 -2.19 -13.69 -17.94
CA PHE A 173 -2.05 -14.36 -16.64
C PHE A 173 -3.15 -15.39 -16.38
N ILE A 174 -4.43 -15.02 -16.56
CA ILE A 174 -5.56 -15.94 -16.35
C ILE A 174 -5.47 -17.15 -17.29
N ARG A 175 -5.04 -16.94 -18.54
CA ARG A 175 -4.86 -18.03 -19.51
C ARG A 175 -3.69 -18.94 -19.17
N SER A 176 -2.66 -18.45 -18.51
CA SER A 176 -1.47 -19.23 -18.12
C SER A 176 -1.70 -20.14 -16.92
N GLU A 177 -2.78 -19.96 -16.16
CA GLU A 177 -3.14 -20.79 -15.00
C GLU A 177 -4.01 -22.03 -15.37
N TYR A 178 -4.25 -22.27 -16.66
CA TYR A 178 -4.97 -23.42 -17.22
C TYR A 178 -4.16 -24.09 -18.34
#